data_AF-A0A538HYF5-F1
#
_entry.id   AF-A0A538HYF5-F1
#
_cell.length_a   1.000
_cell.length_b   1.000
_cell.length_c   1.000
_cell.angle_alpha   90.00
_cell.angle_beta   90.00
_cell.angle_gamma   90.00
#
_symmetry.space_group_name_H-M   'P 1'
#
loop_
_entity.id
_entity.type
_entity.pdbx_description
1 polymer ?
#
loop_
_entity_poly.entity_id
_entity_poly.type
_entity_poly.pdbx_seq_one_letter_code
_entity_poly.pdbx_strand_id
1 'polypeptide(L)'
;MIRAGDVIENAVTGERILFRKTSRETGGSAVVIEAFVRPNGFVAAAHVHPSQEERFEVLRGSLGMRIGRDKLVAGPGQRVTVPAGTPHTFWNAGDAEVHFVCEVRPALQFESLLETMFALAADGKTNRKGMPNPFRLAAIAHAHFDTVQLPFPPAFVQRIGLALGTPLGRLLGYGPTYVPAAGEPLSEAA
;
A
#
# COMPACT_ATOMS: atom_id res chain seq x y z
N MET A 1 -13.65 6.84 3.26
CA MET A 1 -13.56 5.60 4.07
C MET A 1 -14.11 4.48 3.22
N ILE A 2 -13.22 3.53 2.97
CA ILE A 2 -13.42 2.40 2.06
C ILE A 2 -14.46 1.42 2.62
N ARG A 3 -15.20 0.80 1.71
CA ARG A 3 -16.19 -0.28 1.93
C ARG A 3 -15.85 -1.47 1.04
N ALA A 4 -16.37 -2.65 1.38
CA ALA A 4 -16.34 -3.76 0.43
C ALA A 4 -17.04 -3.37 -0.87
N GLY A 5 -16.45 -3.75 -1.99
CA GLY A 5 -16.87 -3.37 -3.34
C GLY A 5 -16.19 -2.11 -3.87
N ASP A 6 -15.62 -1.27 -3.01
CA ASP A 6 -14.92 -0.07 -3.47
C ASP A 6 -13.65 -0.45 -4.26
N VAL A 7 -13.34 0.37 -5.26
CA VAL A 7 -12.15 0.25 -6.10
C VAL A 7 -11.34 1.54 -6.02
N ILE A 8 -10.03 1.42 -5.81
CA ILE A 8 -9.08 2.53 -5.91
C ILE A 8 -8.01 2.20 -6.95
N GLU A 9 -7.49 3.22 -7.62
CA GLU A 9 -6.42 3.07 -8.61
C GLU A 9 -5.28 4.05 -8.36
N ASN A 10 -4.05 3.58 -8.58
CA ASN A 10 -2.85 4.38 -8.59
C ASN A 10 -2.17 4.22 -9.96
N ALA A 11 -2.43 5.16 -10.86
CA ALA A 11 -1.87 5.15 -12.22
C ALA A 11 -0.34 5.30 -12.24
N VAL A 12 0.28 5.83 -11.18
CA VAL A 12 1.74 6.02 -11.09
C VAL A 12 2.44 4.68 -10.86
N THR A 13 1.88 3.83 -10.01
CA THR A 13 2.41 2.49 -9.69
C THR A 13 1.78 1.39 -10.53
N GLY A 14 0.70 1.70 -11.27
CA GLY A 14 -0.01 0.77 -12.14
C GLY A 14 -0.92 -0.21 -11.38
N GLU A 15 -1.29 0.12 -10.15
CA GLU A 15 -2.08 -0.72 -9.25
C GLU A 15 -3.56 -0.32 -9.27
N ARG A 16 -4.46 -1.30 -9.36
CA ARG A 16 -5.90 -1.14 -9.12
C ARG A 16 -6.33 -2.16 -8.08
N ILE A 17 -7.01 -1.70 -7.04
CA ILE A 17 -7.34 -2.48 -5.85
C ILE A 17 -8.85 -2.50 -5.66
N LEU A 18 -9.43 -3.70 -5.55
CA LEU A 18 -10.81 -3.94 -5.16
C LEU A 18 -10.85 -4.47 -3.72
N PHE A 19 -11.63 -3.85 -2.85
CA PHE A 19 -11.78 -4.31 -1.47
C PHE A 19 -12.84 -5.40 -1.37
N ARG A 20 -12.43 -6.61 -1.00
CA ARG A 20 -13.34 -7.75 -0.78
C ARG A 20 -13.89 -7.79 0.63
N LYS A 21 -13.03 -7.52 1.61
CA LYS A 21 -13.40 -7.41 3.03
C LYS A 21 -12.57 -6.32 3.67
N THR A 22 -13.23 -5.44 4.38
CA THR A 22 -12.63 -4.35 5.16
C THR A 22 -12.44 -4.75 6.62
N SER A 23 -11.59 -4.01 7.33
CA SER A 23 -11.40 -4.03 8.78
C SER A 23 -12.72 -3.96 9.51
N ARG A 24 -13.66 -3.12 9.03
CA ARG A 24 -15.00 -3.01 9.61
C ARG A 24 -15.78 -4.33 9.53
N GLU A 25 -15.74 -5.01 8.40
CA GLU A 25 -16.48 -6.26 8.18
C GLU A 25 -15.85 -7.45 8.90
N THR A 26 -14.54 -7.42 9.13
CA THR A 26 -13.80 -8.50 9.80
C THR A 26 -13.60 -8.24 11.30
N GLY A 27 -14.14 -7.15 11.84
CA GLY A 27 -13.90 -6.73 13.23
C GLY A 27 -12.42 -6.43 13.53
N GLY A 28 -11.67 -5.96 12.55
CA GLY A 28 -10.25 -5.61 12.65
C GLY A 28 -9.27 -6.78 12.46
N SER A 29 -9.78 -7.99 12.24
CA SER A 29 -8.94 -9.19 12.16
C SER A 29 -8.17 -9.32 10.83
N ALA A 30 -8.69 -8.75 9.74
CA ALA A 30 -8.05 -8.78 8.43
C ALA A 30 -8.60 -7.71 7.46
N VAL A 31 -7.81 -7.37 6.45
CA VAL A 31 -8.30 -6.75 5.20
C VAL A 31 -8.04 -7.74 4.07
N VAL A 32 -9.01 -7.93 3.17
CA VAL A 32 -8.86 -8.76 1.98
C VAL A 32 -9.09 -7.89 0.76
N ILE A 33 -8.10 -7.84 -0.12
CA ILE A 33 -8.16 -7.11 -1.38
C ILE A 33 -7.89 -8.02 -2.57
N GLU A 34 -8.42 -7.66 -3.72
CA GLU A 34 -7.89 -8.07 -5.01
C GLU A 34 -7.07 -6.94 -5.60
N ALA A 35 -5.86 -7.25 -6.02
CA ALA A 35 -4.98 -6.31 -6.70
C ALA A 35 -4.77 -6.73 -8.15
N PHE A 36 -4.88 -5.76 -9.03
CA PHE A 36 -4.63 -5.84 -10.45
C PHE A 36 -3.46 -4.90 -10.76
N VAL A 37 -2.34 -5.44 -11.21
CA VAL A 37 -1.13 -4.66 -11.45
C VAL A 37 -0.76 -4.76 -12.92
N ARG A 38 -0.75 -3.63 -13.62
CA ARG A 38 -0.44 -3.54 -15.06
C ARG A 38 1.01 -3.97 -15.34
N PRO A 39 1.37 -4.29 -16.59
CA PRO A 39 2.77 -4.52 -16.96
C PRO A 39 3.66 -3.35 -16.52
N ASN A 40 4.86 -3.65 -16.02
CA ASN A 40 5.78 -2.70 -15.39
C ASN A 40 5.27 -2.03 -14.09
N GLY A 41 4.11 -2.41 -13.57
CA GLY A 41 3.59 -1.91 -12.30
C GLY A 41 4.29 -2.53 -11.10
N PHE A 42 4.28 -1.83 -9.97
CA PHE A 42 5.09 -2.14 -8.79
C PHE A 42 4.51 -1.51 -7.51
N VAL A 43 4.80 -2.07 -6.34
CA VAL A 43 4.50 -1.39 -5.09
C VAL A 43 5.49 -0.25 -4.84
N ALA A 44 4.99 0.93 -4.45
CA ALA A 44 5.75 2.19 -4.40
C ALA A 44 7.15 2.11 -3.74
N ALA A 45 7.29 1.33 -2.66
CA ALA A 45 8.57 1.11 -1.99
C ALA A 45 8.65 -0.27 -1.34
N ALA A 46 9.88 -0.76 -1.13
CA ALA A 46 10.11 -1.85 -0.21
C ALA A 46 9.75 -1.39 1.21
N HIS A 47 9.02 -2.23 1.94
CA HIS A 47 8.45 -1.90 3.24
C HIS A 47 8.44 -3.10 4.17
N VAL A 48 8.09 -2.84 5.43
CA VAL A 48 7.94 -3.83 6.49
C VAL A 48 6.62 -3.57 7.19
N HIS A 49 5.83 -4.63 7.39
CA HIS A 49 4.71 -4.62 8.32
C HIS A 49 5.19 -5.18 9.66
N PRO A 50 5.29 -4.39 10.75
CA PRO A 50 5.90 -4.87 12.00
C PRO A 50 5.07 -5.94 12.69
N SER A 51 3.75 -5.92 12.52
CA SER A 51 2.81 -6.83 13.17
C SER A 51 1.87 -7.53 12.21
N GLN A 52 1.91 -7.18 10.91
CA GLN A 52 1.00 -7.77 9.92
C GLN A 52 1.70 -8.87 9.12
N GLU A 53 1.04 -10.01 8.98
CA GLU A 53 1.34 -11.01 7.97
C GLU A 53 0.52 -10.68 6.71
N GLU A 54 1.14 -10.84 5.54
CA GLU A 54 0.47 -10.73 4.25
C GLU A 54 0.49 -12.07 3.52
N ARG A 55 -0.64 -12.44 2.92
CA ARG A 55 -0.78 -13.65 2.11
C ARG A 55 -1.27 -13.29 0.73
N PHE A 56 -0.49 -13.70 -0.27
CA PHE A 56 -0.75 -13.45 -1.68
C PHE A 56 -1.18 -14.76 -2.34
N GLU A 57 -2.31 -14.75 -3.04
CA GLU A 57 -2.76 -15.85 -3.90
C GLU A 57 -2.91 -15.35 -5.33
N VAL A 58 -2.04 -15.83 -6.23
CA VAL A 58 -2.04 -15.38 -7.62
C VAL A 58 -3.15 -16.08 -8.38
N LEU A 59 -4.03 -15.30 -8.99
CA LEU A 59 -5.15 -15.79 -9.80
C LEU A 59 -4.81 -15.80 -11.29
N ARG A 60 -4.04 -14.81 -11.75
CA ARG A 60 -3.60 -14.68 -13.15
C ARG A 60 -2.28 -13.92 -13.24
N GLY A 61 -1.48 -14.19 -14.27
CA GLY A 61 -0.25 -13.46 -14.57
C GLY A 61 0.94 -13.93 -13.72
N SER A 62 1.93 -13.05 -13.53
CA SER A 62 3.17 -13.36 -12.83
C SER A 62 3.50 -12.30 -11.80
N LEU A 63 3.42 -12.66 -10.52
CA LEU A 63 3.74 -11.79 -9.38
C LEU A 63 5.21 -11.98 -9.00
N GLY A 64 6.04 -10.98 -9.29
CA GLY A 64 7.40 -10.93 -8.78
C GLY A 64 7.42 -10.41 -7.36
N MET A 65 8.17 -11.06 -6.48
CA MET A 65 8.34 -10.62 -5.09
C MET A 65 9.79 -10.72 -4.66
N ARG A 66 10.19 -9.82 -3.76
CA ARG A 66 11.38 -9.96 -2.95
C ARG A 66 10.96 -9.93 -1.49
N ILE A 67 11.32 -10.96 -0.74
CA ILE A 67 10.94 -11.17 0.67
C ILE A 67 12.22 -11.45 1.44
N GLY A 68 12.62 -10.52 2.31
CA GLY A 68 13.95 -10.50 2.89
C GLY A 68 15.02 -10.48 1.81
N ARG A 69 15.78 -11.58 1.72
CA ARG A 69 16.83 -11.80 0.73
C ARG A 69 16.36 -12.61 -0.48
N ASP A 70 15.22 -13.27 -0.35
CA ASP A 70 14.73 -14.20 -1.36
C ASP A 70 13.98 -13.44 -2.45
N LYS A 71 14.23 -13.81 -3.70
CA LYS A 71 13.53 -13.28 -4.87
C LYS A 71 12.81 -14.44 -5.56
N LEU A 72 11.52 -14.26 -5.83
CA LEU A 72 10.69 -15.29 -6.45
C LEU A 72 9.71 -14.67 -7.46
N VAL A 73 9.14 -15.53 -8.30
CA VAL A 73 8.01 -15.20 -9.17
C VAL A 73 6.94 -16.26 -8.91
N ALA A 74 5.74 -15.81 -8.54
CA ALA A 74 4.58 -16.66 -8.33
C ALA A 74 3.60 -16.53 -9.51
N GLY A 75 3.15 -17.67 -10.03
CA GLY A 75 2.13 -17.78 -11.06
C GLY A 75 0.78 -18.28 -10.53
N PRO A 76 -0.22 -18.48 -11.41
CA PRO A 76 -1.59 -18.81 -11.01
C PRO A 76 -1.68 -20.05 -10.11
N GLY A 77 -2.50 -19.96 -9.06
CA GLY A 77 -2.70 -21.00 -8.05
C GLY A 77 -1.60 -21.07 -6.98
N GLN A 78 -0.49 -20.36 -7.13
CA GLN A 78 0.56 -20.31 -6.11
C GLN A 78 0.22 -19.30 -5.03
N ARG A 79 0.61 -19.64 -3.80
CA ARG A 79 0.46 -18.79 -2.62
C ARG A 79 1.81 -18.42 -2.04
N VAL A 80 1.96 -17.17 -1.62
CA VAL A 80 3.17 -16.64 -0.99
C VAL A 80 2.78 -15.94 0.30
N THR A 81 3.47 -16.25 1.39
CA THR A 81 3.26 -15.59 2.68
C THR A 81 4.47 -14.73 3.02
N VAL A 82 4.21 -13.50 3.44
CA VAL A 82 5.21 -12.59 4.00
C VAL A 82 4.98 -12.53 5.51
N PRO A 83 5.88 -13.13 6.32
CA PRO A 83 5.77 -13.06 7.76
C PRO A 83 5.93 -11.63 8.29
N ALA A 84 5.24 -11.31 9.38
CA ALA A 84 5.40 -10.03 10.07
C ALA A 84 6.87 -9.72 10.39
N GLY A 85 7.25 -8.46 10.23
CA GLY A 85 8.62 -7.97 10.41
C GLY A 85 9.55 -8.23 9.23
N THR A 86 9.08 -8.90 8.16
CA THR A 86 9.94 -9.23 7.00
C THR A 86 9.91 -8.11 5.96
N PRO A 87 11.05 -7.52 5.57
CA PRO A 87 11.10 -6.57 4.47
C PRO A 87 10.67 -7.20 3.16
N HIS A 88 9.81 -6.53 2.39
CA HIS A 88 9.35 -7.07 1.12
C HIS A 88 8.95 -5.99 0.13
N THR A 89 8.78 -6.41 -1.12
CA THR A 89 8.26 -5.62 -2.24
C THR A 89 7.71 -6.56 -3.31
N PHE A 90 6.78 -6.08 -4.15
CA PHE A 90 6.28 -6.82 -5.30
C PHE A 90 6.27 -5.96 -6.57
N TRP A 91 6.26 -6.63 -7.71
CA TRP A 91 6.09 -6.04 -9.03
C TRP A 91 5.37 -7.01 -9.96
N ASN A 92 4.79 -6.50 -11.04
CA ASN A 92 4.35 -7.35 -12.14
C ASN A 92 5.57 -7.85 -12.91
N ALA A 93 5.82 -9.16 -12.88
CA ALA A 93 6.98 -9.80 -13.51
C ALA A 93 6.72 -10.27 -14.95
N GLY A 94 5.52 -10.03 -15.49
CA GLY A 94 5.15 -10.42 -16.86
C GLY A 94 4.69 -9.25 -17.72
N ASP A 95 4.37 -9.57 -18.97
CA ASP A 95 3.95 -8.60 -20.01
C ASP A 95 2.42 -8.39 -20.05
N ALA A 96 1.67 -9.08 -19.18
CA ALA A 96 0.23 -8.95 -19.02
C ALA A 96 -0.12 -8.58 -17.57
N GLU A 97 -1.31 -8.03 -17.34
CA GLU A 97 -1.79 -7.71 -15.99
C GLU A 97 -1.71 -8.94 -15.06
N VAL A 98 -1.10 -8.77 -13.89
CA VAL A 98 -1.13 -9.76 -12.81
C VAL A 98 -2.31 -9.45 -11.90
N HIS A 99 -3.04 -10.49 -11.52
CA HIS A 99 -4.20 -10.41 -10.63
C HIS A 99 -4.00 -11.38 -9.48
N PHE A 100 -4.08 -10.87 -8.25
CA PHE A 100 -3.92 -11.67 -7.05
C PHE A 100 -4.84 -11.18 -5.93
N VAL A 101 -5.18 -12.10 -5.02
CA VAL A 101 -5.78 -11.76 -3.73
C VAL A 101 -4.66 -11.49 -2.74
N CYS A 102 -4.77 -10.43 -1.96
CA CYS A 102 -3.92 -10.20 -0.79
C CYS A 102 -4.78 -10.12 0.47
N GLU A 103 -4.48 -10.98 1.45
CA GLU A 103 -5.03 -10.89 2.80
C GLU A 103 -3.96 -10.34 3.75
N VAL A 104 -4.27 -9.27 4.47
CA VAL A 104 -3.38 -8.61 5.43
C VAL A 104 -3.97 -8.76 6.84
N ARG A 105 -3.18 -9.30 7.78
CA ARG A 105 -3.65 -9.59 9.15
C ARG A 105 -2.64 -9.17 10.21
N PRO A 106 -3.03 -8.43 11.27
CA PRO A 106 -4.34 -7.83 11.49
C PRO A 106 -4.60 -6.65 10.53
N ALA A 107 -5.82 -6.12 10.51
CA ALA A 107 -6.19 -5.06 9.56
C ALA A 107 -5.47 -3.72 9.80
N LEU A 108 -5.34 -3.32 11.07
CA LEU A 108 -4.76 -2.04 11.50
C LEU A 108 -5.29 -0.87 10.66
N GLN A 109 -4.41 0.08 10.29
CA GLN A 109 -4.75 1.25 9.47
C GLN A 109 -4.40 1.05 7.98
N PHE A 110 -4.39 -0.20 7.50
CA PHE A 110 -3.98 -0.52 6.13
C PHE A 110 -4.85 0.16 5.06
N GLU A 111 -6.17 0.14 5.22
CA GLU A 111 -7.10 0.83 4.30
C GLU A 111 -6.84 2.33 4.21
N SER A 112 -6.66 2.99 5.37
CA SER A 112 -6.40 4.44 5.43
C SER A 112 -5.06 4.81 4.79
N LEU A 113 -4.04 3.95 4.94
CA LEU A 113 -2.75 4.12 4.27
C LEU A 113 -2.93 4.06 2.74
N LEU A 114 -3.63 3.05 2.23
CA LEU A 114 -3.89 2.91 0.79
C LEU A 114 -4.72 4.07 0.25
N GLU A 115 -5.84 4.41 0.90
CA GLU A 115 -6.71 5.53 0.53
C GLU A 115 -5.88 6.82 0.40
N THR A 116 -5.03 7.09 1.38
CA THR A 116 -4.15 8.26 1.40
C THR A 116 -3.13 8.24 0.27
N MET A 117 -2.38 7.15 0.11
CA MET A 117 -1.31 7.06 -0.91
C MET A 117 -1.85 7.10 -2.34
N PHE A 118 -2.99 6.45 -2.58
CA PHE A 118 -3.64 6.42 -3.90
C PHE A 118 -4.26 7.78 -4.24
N ALA A 119 -4.94 8.41 -3.28
CA ALA A 119 -5.48 9.76 -3.45
C ALA A 119 -4.37 10.78 -3.75
N LEU A 120 -3.21 10.67 -3.11
CA LEU A 120 -2.06 11.52 -3.39
C LEU A 120 -1.53 11.35 -4.81
N ALA A 121 -1.47 10.11 -5.30
CA ALA A 121 -1.02 9.83 -6.65
C ALA A 121 -2.00 10.33 -7.71
N ALA A 122 -3.31 10.13 -7.50
CA ALA A 122 -4.36 10.63 -8.38
C ALA A 122 -4.28 12.16 -8.55
N ASP A 123 -3.95 12.86 -7.47
CA ASP A 123 -3.83 14.32 -7.42
C ASP A 123 -2.46 14.86 -7.89
N GLY A 124 -1.58 14.01 -8.42
CA GLY A 124 -0.25 14.39 -8.90
C GLY A 124 0.72 14.83 -7.79
N LYS A 125 0.48 14.43 -6.53
CA LYS A 125 1.27 14.83 -5.36
C LYS A 125 2.33 13.81 -4.96
N THR A 126 2.59 12.84 -5.84
CA THR A 126 3.66 11.84 -5.72
C THR A 126 4.64 11.95 -6.88
N ASN A 127 5.86 11.47 -6.67
CA ASN A 127 6.85 11.35 -7.74
C ASN A 127 6.61 10.07 -8.58
N ARG A 128 7.45 9.81 -9.58
CA ARG A 128 7.35 8.63 -10.46
C ARG A 128 7.44 7.27 -9.76
N LYS A 129 7.85 7.23 -8.48
CA LYS A 129 7.88 6.03 -7.65
C LYS A 129 6.64 5.90 -6.76
N GLY A 130 5.65 6.78 -6.92
CA GLY A 130 4.46 6.82 -6.06
C GLY A 130 4.71 7.43 -4.68
N MET A 131 5.87 8.08 -4.45
CA MET A 131 6.22 8.63 -3.14
C MET A 131 5.86 10.11 -3.01
N PRO A 132 5.17 10.55 -1.95
CA PRO A 132 4.94 11.96 -1.68
C PRO A 132 6.23 12.67 -1.23
N ASN A 133 6.16 14.00 -1.08
CA ASN A 133 7.30 14.77 -0.56
C ASN A 133 7.66 14.33 0.89
N PRO A 134 8.92 14.50 1.33
CA PRO A 134 9.40 13.97 2.61
C PRO A 134 8.62 14.45 3.84
N PHE A 135 8.17 15.71 3.88
CA PHE A 135 7.46 16.25 5.03
C PHE A 135 6.04 15.68 5.15
N ARG A 136 5.36 15.48 4.01
CA ARG A 136 4.08 14.78 3.96
C ARG A 136 4.24 13.30 4.30
N LEU A 137 5.28 12.66 3.76
CA LEU A 137 5.61 11.28 4.08
C LEU A 137 5.85 11.10 5.58
N ALA A 138 6.51 12.05 6.25
CA ALA A 138 6.74 12.00 7.69
C ALA A 138 5.42 12.02 8.49
N ALA A 139 4.47 12.90 8.12
CA ALA A 139 3.16 12.96 8.78
C ALA A 139 2.36 11.66 8.63
N ILE A 140 2.37 11.07 7.43
CA ILE A 140 1.71 9.79 7.14
C ILE A 140 2.42 8.65 7.90
N ALA A 141 3.73 8.50 7.71
CA ALA A 141 4.52 7.43 8.31
C ALA A 141 4.47 7.45 9.84
N HIS A 142 4.39 8.61 10.48
CA HIS A 142 4.20 8.72 11.92
C HIS A 142 2.85 8.14 12.36
N ALA A 143 1.76 8.45 11.65
CA ALA A 143 0.43 7.95 12.01
C ALA A 143 0.22 6.47 11.70
N HIS A 144 0.92 5.96 10.68
CA HIS A 144 0.82 4.58 10.22
C HIS A 144 2.01 3.70 10.67
N PHE A 145 2.80 4.14 11.65
CA PHE A 145 4.08 3.49 12.00
C PHE A 145 3.93 2.03 12.49
N ASP A 146 2.79 1.71 13.11
CA ASP A 146 2.49 0.34 13.54
C ASP A 146 1.91 -0.52 12.39
N THR A 147 1.54 0.10 11.27
CA THR A 147 1.06 -0.56 10.05
C THR A 147 2.21 -0.78 9.08
N VAL A 148 3.01 0.25 8.78
CA VAL A 148 4.05 0.18 7.76
C VAL A 148 5.30 0.96 8.18
N GLN A 149 6.47 0.40 7.88
CA GLN A 149 7.78 0.99 8.15
C GLN A 149 8.70 0.82 6.96
N LEU A 150 9.79 1.59 6.92
CA LEU A 150 10.88 1.36 5.98
C LEU A 150 11.74 0.18 6.45
N PRO A 151 12.36 -0.61 5.54
CA PRO A 151 13.30 -1.65 5.91
C PRO A 151 14.57 -1.12 6.60
N PHE A 152 14.93 0.13 6.30
CA PHE A 152 16.09 0.82 6.85
C PHE A 152 15.83 2.34 6.84
N PRO A 153 16.29 3.13 7.83
CA PRO A 153 17.09 2.75 9.03
C PRO A 153 16.28 1.97 10.08
N PRO A 154 16.90 1.46 11.18
CA PRO A 154 16.15 0.74 12.23
C PRO A 154 14.96 1.53 12.78
N ALA A 155 13.91 0.83 13.21
CA ALA A 155 12.64 1.44 13.61
C ALA A 155 12.78 2.54 14.68
N PHE A 156 13.69 2.39 15.64
CA PHE A 156 13.92 3.42 16.66
C PHE A 156 14.49 4.71 16.07
N VAL A 157 15.34 4.62 15.04
CA VAL A 157 15.89 5.77 14.31
C VAL A 157 14.79 6.43 13.50
N GLN A 158 13.94 5.64 12.82
CA GLN A 158 12.77 6.16 12.11
C GLN A 158 11.86 6.92 13.08
N ARG A 159 11.56 6.37 14.26
CA ARG A 159 10.75 7.04 15.30
C ARG A 159 11.31 8.40 15.69
N ILE A 160 12.62 8.49 15.93
CA ILE A 160 13.27 9.79 16.25
C ILE A 160 13.09 10.77 15.09
N GLY A 161 13.38 10.33 13.86
CA GLY A 161 13.21 11.18 12.67
C GLY A 161 11.78 11.65 12.46
N LEU A 162 10.80 10.78 12.68
CA LEU A 162 9.37 11.09 12.56
C LEU A 162 8.90 12.03 13.67
N ALA A 163 9.39 11.87 14.90
CA ALA A 163 9.06 12.77 16.01
C ALA A 163 9.51 14.22 15.72
N LEU A 164 10.64 14.40 15.03
CA LEU A 164 11.15 15.71 14.62
C LEU A 164 10.48 16.23 13.34
N GLY A 165 10.23 15.35 12.37
CA GLY A 165 9.68 15.70 11.05
C GLY A 165 8.17 15.98 11.07
N THR A 166 7.41 15.33 11.95
CA THR A 166 5.94 15.45 11.98
C THR A 166 5.45 16.86 12.34
N PRO A 167 5.99 17.56 13.36
CA PRO A 167 5.63 18.95 13.64
C PRO A 167 5.86 19.87 12.44
N LEU A 168 6.97 19.69 11.70
CA LEU A 168 7.26 20.44 10.49
C LEU A 168 6.25 20.13 9.37
N GLY A 169 5.93 18.85 9.17
CA GLY A 169 4.89 18.45 8.21
C GLY A 169 3.53 19.07 8.52
N ARG A 170 3.14 19.07 9.80
CA ARG A 170 1.89 19.71 10.26
C ARG A 170 1.90 21.23 10.07
N LEU A 171 3.04 21.88 10.36
CA LEU A 171 3.21 23.31 10.13
C LEU A 171 3.06 23.68 8.63
N LEU A 172 3.50 22.78 7.74
CA LEU A 172 3.31 22.90 6.29
C LEU A 172 1.90 22.49 5.81
N GLY A 173 0.98 22.21 6.73
CA GLY A 173 -0.40 21.84 6.43
C GLY A 173 -0.62 20.38 6.03
N TYR A 174 0.35 19.50 6.26
CA TYR A 174 0.20 18.08 5.94
C TYR A 174 -0.39 17.29 7.12
N GLY A 175 -1.41 16.50 6.80
CA GLY A 175 -2.08 15.58 7.72
C GLY A 175 -1.62 14.13 7.57
N PRO A 176 -2.08 13.25 8.48
CA PRO A 176 -1.82 11.81 8.41
C PRO A 176 -2.59 11.13 7.27
N THR A 177 -3.70 11.72 6.85
CA THR A 177 -4.53 11.28 5.73
C THR A 177 -4.60 12.35 4.67
N TYR A 178 -5.02 11.95 3.46
CA TYR A 178 -5.25 12.87 2.36
C TYR A 178 -6.64 12.64 1.77
N VAL A 179 -7.44 13.69 1.73
CA VAL A 179 -8.72 13.71 1.03
C VAL A 179 -8.49 14.48 -0.27
N PRO A 180 -8.79 13.92 -1.45
CA PRO A 180 -8.73 14.65 -2.70
C PRO A 180 -9.53 15.95 -2.58
N ALA A 181 -9.02 17.04 -3.15
CA ALA A 181 -9.87 18.20 -3.37
C ALA A 181 -10.99 17.74 -4.32
N ALA A 182 -12.26 17.90 -3.94
CA ALA A 182 -13.39 17.35 -4.67
C ALA A 182 -13.25 17.57 -6.19
N GLY A 183 -12.96 16.49 -6.92
CA GLY A 183 -13.24 16.37 -8.34
C GLY A 183 -14.59 15.66 -8.47
N GLU A 184 -15.41 16.08 -9.44
CA GLU A 184 -16.73 15.52 -9.75
C GLU A 184 -16.76 13.98 -9.68
N PRO A 185 -17.91 13.39 -9.29
CA PRO A 185 -18.03 11.93 -9.21
C PRO A 185 -17.58 11.30 -10.53
N LEU A 186 -16.78 10.24 -10.43
CA LEU A 186 -16.44 9.37 -11.56
C LEU A 186 -17.76 8.88 -12.17
N SER A 187 -18.20 9.53 -13.25
CA SER A 187 -19.38 9.13 -13.98
C SER A 187 -19.15 7.74 -14.53
N GLU A 188 -20.11 6.85 -14.29
CA GLU A 188 -20.20 5.54 -14.91
C GLU A 188 -19.93 5.66 -16.41
N ALA A 189 -18.85 5.00 -16.88
CA ALA A 189 -18.64 4.80 -18.30
C ALA A 189 -19.62 3.72 -18.76
N ALA A 190 -20.57 4.15 -19.59
CA ALA A 190 -21.53 3.34 -20.34
C ALA A 190 -20.85 2.44 -21.39
#